data_AF-A0A7S2J664-F1
#
_entry.id   AF-A0A7S2J664-F1
#
_cell.length_a   1.000
_cell.length_b   1.000
_cell.length_c   1.000
_cell.angle_alpha   90.00
_cell.angle_beta   90.00
_cell.angle_gamma   90.00
#
_symmetry.space_group_name_H-M   'P 1'
#
loop_
_entity.id
_entity.type
_entity.pdbx_description
1 polymer ?
#
loop_
_entity_poly.entity_id
_entity_poly.type
_entity_poly.pdbx_seq_one_letter_code
_entity_poly.pdbx_strand_id
1 'polypeptide(L)'
;GRSVGFGISLPFEDRLNPYVTPDLAFEFHYFFTRKFWMSYKCMGLVVAPGGLGTCDELFEVITLMQTGKIKRQLPVILIGKQFWQSCLNWQAFVEYGMISEHDANQIIFADTADEAFRHLVDGIGRLEEAEKLKRAAALGQ
;
A
#
# COMPACT_ATOMS: atom_id res chain seq x y z
N GLY A 1 -7.68 5.38 -17.81
CA GLY A 1 -8.10 6.13 -16.60
C GLY A 1 -7.13 7.27 -16.35
N ARG A 2 -7.30 8.03 -15.27
CA ARG A 2 -6.31 9.02 -14.82
C ARG A 2 -5.16 8.32 -14.11
N SER A 3 -3.93 8.74 -14.37
CA SER A 3 -2.70 8.19 -13.79
C SER A 3 -1.97 9.29 -13.03
N VAL A 4 -1.72 9.08 -11.74
CA VAL A 4 -1.04 10.03 -10.87
C VAL A 4 0.41 9.58 -10.70
N GLY A 5 1.36 10.51 -10.85
CA GLY A 5 2.78 10.27 -10.63
C GLY A 5 3.28 11.11 -9.46
N PHE A 6 3.90 10.46 -8.48
CA PHE A 6 4.56 11.13 -7.36
C PHE A 6 6.08 10.91 -7.49
N GLY A 7 6.74 11.81 -8.21
CA GLY A 7 8.19 11.80 -8.44
C GLY A 7 8.97 12.42 -7.29
N ILE A 8 10.26 12.14 -7.23
CA ILE A 8 11.21 12.76 -6.29
C ILE A 8 12.39 13.27 -7.09
N SER A 9 12.81 14.50 -6.82
CA SER A 9 13.95 15.10 -7.51
C SER A 9 15.22 14.38 -7.08
N LEU A 10 15.86 13.69 -8.01
CA LEU A 10 17.13 12.99 -7.81
C LEU A 10 18.15 13.44 -8.85
N PRO A 11 19.47 13.43 -8.55
CA PRO A 11 20.50 13.89 -9.48
C PRO A 11 20.59 13.11 -10.80
N PHE A 12 19.91 11.97 -10.89
CA PHE A 12 20.02 10.99 -11.97
C PHE A 12 18.66 10.55 -12.53
N GLU A 13 17.55 11.07 -12.02
CA GLU A 13 16.20 10.74 -12.48
C GLU A 13 15.49 12.04 -12.85
N ASP A 14 15.54 12.38 -14.14
CA ASP A 14 15.15 13.73 -14.57
C ASP A 14 13.63 13.89 -14.78
N ARG A 15 12.87 12.81 -14.97
CA ARG A 15 11.44 12.91 -15.37
C ARG A 15 10.59 11.72 -14.95
N LEU A 16 9.33 12.02 -14.61
CA LEU A 16 8.27 11.02 -14.53
C LEU A 16 8.05 10.34 -15.89
N ASN A 17 7.59 9.08 -15.84
CA ASN A 17 7.30 8.31 -17.05
C ASN A 17 6.16 8.93 -17.88
N PRO A 18 6.10 8.69 -19.20
CA PRO A 18 5.15 9.34 -20.12
C PRO A 18 3.69 8.89 -19.96
N TYR A 19 3.42 7.90 -19.10
CA TYR A 19 2.07 7.39 -18.85
C TYR A 19 1.35 8.13 -17.71
N VAL A 20 2.02 9.07 -17.05
CA VAL A 20 1.41 9.95 -16.04
C VAL A 20 0.55 11.00 -16.73
N THR A 21 -0.65 11.25 -16.22
CA THR A 21 -1.51 12.33 -16.73
C THR A 21 -0.85 13.68 -16.45
N PRO A 22 -0.68 14.58 -17.45
CA PRO A 22 0.12 15.80 -17.28
C PRO A 22 -0.22 16.65 -16.04
N ASP A 23 -1.51 16.88 -15.78
CA ASP A 23 -1.97 17.68 -14.63
C ASP A 23 -1.95 16.92 -13.29
N LEU A 24 -1.42 15.69 -13.28
CA LEU A 24 -1.26 14.80 -12.12
C LEU A 24 0.19 14.30 -11.98
N ALA A 25 1.14 14.98 -12.62
CA ALA A 25 2.57 14.77 -12.47
C ALA A 25 3.09 15.69 -11.36
N PHE A 26 3.27 15.14 -10.15
CA PHE A 26 3.79 15.87 -9.01
C PHE A 26 5.25 15.52 -8.77
N GLU A 27 6.09 16.53 -8.58
CA GLU A 27 7.50 16.37 -8.22
C GLU A 27 7.75 16.92 -6.82
N PHE A 28 8.40 16.12 -5.98
CA PHE A 28 8.74 16.50 -4.61
C PHE A 28 10.24 16.70 -4.49
N HIS A 29 10.65 17.63 -3.62
CA HIS A 29 12.05 17.79 -3.22
C HIS A 29 12.37 17.03 -1.93
N TYR A 30 11.38 16.84 -1.06
CA TYR A 30 11.54 16.16 0.23
C TYR A 30 10.88 14.79 0.21
N PHE A 31 11.61 13.75 0.63
CA PHE A 31 11.09 12.38 0.65
C PHE A 31 9.84 12.22 1.52
N PHE A 32 9.81 12.85 2.70
CA PHE A 32 8.72 12.67 3.65
C PHE A 32 7.39 13.22 3.15
N THR A 33 7.38 14.31 2.37
CA THR A 33 6.14 14.86 1.81
C THR A 33 5.59 13.94 0.72
N ARG A 34 6.45 13.40 -0.15
CA ARG A 34 6.06 12.39 -1.15
C ARG A 34 5.39 11.19 -0.49
N LYS A 35 6.05 10.61 0.52
CA LYS A 35 5.56 9.46 1.30
C LYS A 35 4.22 9.74 1.99
N PHE A 36 4.09 10.92 2.59
CA PHE A 36 2.84 11.36 3.19
C PHE A 36 1.68 11.38 2.17
N TRP A 37 1.88 11.97 0.98
CA TRP A 37 0.82 12.03 -0.03
C TRP A 37 0.44 10.65 -0.57
N MET A 38 1.43 9.76 -0.76
CA MET A 38 1.19 8.37 -1.18
C MET A 38 0.35 7.61 -0.17
N SER A 39 0.67 7.71 1.13
CA SER A 39 -0.06 6.99 2.19
C SER A 39 -1.42 7.61 2.53
N TYR A 40 -1.53 8.95 2.55
CA TYR A 40 -2.73 9.67 2.99
C TYR A 40 -3.97 9.38 2.14
N LYS A 41 -3.82 9.26 0.82
CA LYS A 41 -4.93 8.99 -0.11
C LYS A 41 -5.05 7.52 -0.53
N CYS A 42 -4.18 6.66 -0.01
CA CYS A 42 -4.17 5.24 -0.34
C CYS A 42 -5.45 4.53 0.13
N MET A 43 -6.11 3.81 -0.79
CA MET A 43 -7.25 2.93 -0.52
C MET A 43 -6.88 1.44 -0.57
N GLY A 44 -5.66 1.13 -1.01
CA GLY A 44 -5.09 -0.20 -1.11
C GLY A 44 -3.69 -0.11 -1.70
N LEU A 45 -2.82 -1.01 -1.27
CA LEU A 45 -1.41 -1.02 -1.66
C LEU A 45 -1.13 -2.25 -2.52
N VAL A 46 -0.55 -2.03 -3.71
CA VAL A 46 -0.06 -3.09 -4.58
C VAL A 46 1.42 -2.88 -4.80
N VAL A 47 2.25 -3.87 -4.48
CA VAL A 47 3.71 -3.74 -4.48
C VAL A 47 4.32 -4.81 -5.38
N ALA A 48 4.97 -4.37 -6.44
CA ALA A 48 5.75 -5.24 -7.32
C ALA A 48 7.18 -5.46 -6.77
N PRO A 49 7.91 -6.49 -7.24
CA PRO A 49 9.28 -6.74 -6.81
C PRO A 49 10.16 -5.50 -6.95
N GLY A 50 10.93 -5.18 -5.91
CA GLY A 50 11.73 -3.97 -5.85
C GLY A 50 12.79 -4.00 -4.75
N GLY A 51 13.55 -2.91 -4.65
CA GLY A 51 14.66 -2.77 -3.70
C GLY A 51 14.28 -2.06 -2.41
N LEU A 52 15.26 -1.38 -1.80
CA LEU A 52 15.10 -0.71 -0.51
C LEU A 52 14.00 0.36 -0.51
N GLY A 53 13.87 1.15 -1.57
CA GLY A 53 12.80 2.16 -1.67
C GLY A 53 11.40 1.54 -1.67
N THR A 54 11.24 0.39 -2.33
CA THR A 54 9.98 -0.36 -2.34
C THR A 54 9.67 -0.95 -0.97
N CYS A 55 10.68 -1.52 -0.30
CA CYS A 55 10.53 -2.04 1.07
C CYS A 55 10.18 -0.91 2.06
N ASP A 56 10.83 0.25 1.94
CA ASP A 56 10.58 1.42 2.77
C ASP A 56 9.11 1.87 2.67
N GLU A 57 8.56 2.01 1.46
CA GLU A 57 7.14 2.34 1.26
C GLU A 57 6.19 1.25 1.78
N LEU A 58 6.53 -0.04 1.56
CA LEU A 58 5.76 -1.18 2.06
C LEU A 58 5.66 -1.17 3.59
N PHE A 59 6.81 -1.11 4.28
CA PHE A 59 6.84 -1.14 5.73
C PHE A 59 6.24 0.12 6.35
N GLU A 60 6.36 1.29 5.70
CA GLU A 60 5.71 2.52 6.17
C GLU A 60 4.18 2.36 6.22
N VAL A 61 3.56 1.86 5.16
CA VAL A 61 2.10 1.67 5.13
C VAL A 61 1.63 0.64 6.16
N ILE A 62 2.32 -0.51 6.25
CA ILE A 62 1.99 -1.56 7.23
C ILE A 62 2.11 -1.01 8.65
N THR A 63 3.20 -0.29 8.95
CA THR A 63 3.41 0.32 10.28
C THR A 63 2.34 1.36 10.60
N LEU A 64 1.93 2.18 9.63
CA LEU A 64 0.86 3.15 9.82
C LEU A 64 -0.50 2.48 10.09
N MET A 65 -0.76 1.32 9.48
CA MET A 65 -1.95 0.51 9.77
C MET A 65 -1.87 -0.10 11.17
N GLN A 66 -0.75 -0.75 11.51
CA GLN A 66 -0.51 -1.39 12.81
C GLN A 66 -0.66 -0.40 13.97
N THR A 67 -0.14 0.81 13.81
CA THR A 67 -0.20 1.88 14.83
C THR A 67 -1.51 2.67 14.82
N GLY A 68 -2.46 2.33 13.95
CA GLY A 68 -3.76 3.00 13.82
C GLY A 68 -3.71 4.43 13.30
N LYS A 69 -2.57 4.88 12.75
CA LYS A 69 -2.46 6.17 12.05
C LYS A 69 -3.24 6.15 10.75
N ILE A 70 -3.24 5.01 10.05
CA ILE A 70 -4.25 4.65 9.07
C ILE A 70 -5.28 3.77 9.79
N LYS A 71 -6.47 4.31 10.03
CA LYS A 71 -7.55 3.61 10.78
C LYS A 71 -8.28 2.53 9.96
N ARG A 72 -8.06 2.51 8.65
CA ARG A 72 -8.70 1.58 7.71
C ARG A 72 -7.74 0.42 7.44
N GLN A 73 -8.27 -0.80 7.38
CA GLN A 73 -7.47 -1.97 7.04
C GLN A 73 -7.31 -2.05 5.52
N LEU A 74 -6.29 -1.38 4.99
CA LEU A 74 -6.03 -1.35 3.56
C LEU A 74 -5.64 -2.76 3.07
N PRO A 75 -6.15 -3.22 1.91
CA PRO A 75 -5.61 -4.43 1.31
C PRO A 75 -4.16 -4.17 0.89
N VAL A 76 -3.24 -5.05 1.30
CA VAL A 76 -1.81 -5.00 0.94
C VAL A 76 -1.51 -6.23 0.09
N ILE A 77 -1.25 -6.01 -1.20
CA ILE A 77 -0.98 -7.06 -2.19
C ILE A 77 0.47 -6.99 -2.63
N LEU A 78 1.20 -8.10 -2.49
CA LEU A 78 2.56 -8.27 -2.96
C LEU A 78 2.56 -9.13 -4.23
N ILE A 79 2.94 -8.51 -5.36
CA ILE A 79 3.04 -9.20 -6.66
C ILE A 79 4.37 -9.95 -6.74
N GLY A 80 4.34 -11.21 -7.19
CA GLY A 80 5.52 -12.05 -7.35
C GLY A 80 5.85 -12.79 -6.05
N LYS A 81 5.01 -13.78 -5.71
CA LYS A 81 5.07 -14.51 -4.44
C LYS A 81 6.45 -15.08 -4.15
N GLN A 82 7.07 -15.72 -5.14
CA GLN A 82 8.40 -16.33 -5.00
C GLN A 82 9.47 -15.31 -4.56
N PHE A 83 9.47 -14.11 -5.16
CA PHE A 83 10.40 -13.04 -4.82
C PHE A 83 10.23 -12.64 -3.35
N TRP A 84 9.00 -12.30 -2.96
CA TRP A 84 8.73 -11.80 -1.62
C TRP A 84 8.96 -12.84 -0.53
N GLN A 85 8.55 -14.10 -0.74
CA GLN A 85 8.81 -15.17 0.23
C GLN A 85 10.29 -15.50 0.37
N SER A 86 11.09 -15.25 -0.66
CA SER A 86 12.55 -15.44 -0.60
C SER A 86 13.26 -14.28 0.13
N CYS A 87 12.73 -13.06 0.00
CA CYS A 87 13.31 -11.88 0.65
C CYS A 87 12.81 -11.66 2.08
N LEU A 88 11.56 -12.02 2.38
CA LEU A 88 10.88 -11.67 3.62
C LEU A 88 9.95 -12.79 4.10
N ASN A 89 10.26 -13.32 5.28
CA ASN A 89 9.42 -14.31 5.94
C ASN A 89 8.60 -13.65 7.05
N TRP A 90 7.35 -13.32 6.76
CA TRP A 90 6.42 -12.71 7.73
C TRP A 90 6.14 -13.61 8.94
N GLN A 91 6.14 -14.93 8.76
CA GLN A 91 5.93 -15.85 9.88
C GLN A 91 7.08 -15.80 10.88
N ALA A 92 8.32 -15.64 10.39
CA ALA A 92 9.46 -15.46 11.28
C ALA A 92 9.30 -14.21 12.16
N PHE A 93 8.74 -13.12 11.64
CA PHE A 93 8.44 -11.93 12.47
C PHE A 93 7.45 -12.26 13.58
N VAL A 94 6.45 -13.10 13.32
CA VAL A 94 5.51 -13.55 14.35
C VAL A 94 6.20 -14.46 15.37
N GLU A 95 7.00 -15.44 14.90
CA GLU A 95 7.73 -16.39 15.76
C GLU A 95 8.69 -15.68 16.71
N TYR A 96 9.36 -14.62 16.24
CA TYR A 96 10.23 -13.78 17.08
C TYR A 96 9.48 -12.72 17.87
N GLY A 97 8.14 -12.65 17.80
CA GLY A 97 7.31 -11.71 18.56
C GLY A 97 7.39 -10.25 18.09
N MET A 98 7.80 -10.02 16.84
CA MET A 98 7.98 -8.68 16.26
C MET A 98 6.67 -8.09 15.73
N ILE A 99 5.76 -8.93 15.23
CA ILE A 99 4.41 -8.55 14.79
C ILE A 99 3.39 -9.58 15.25
N SER A 100 2.10 -9.24 15.19
CA SER A 100 1.04 -10.19 15.50
C SER A 100 0.71 -11.09 14.30
N GLU A 101 0.12 -12.26 14.57
CA GLU A 101 -0.45 -13.13 13.54
C GLU A 101 -1.51 -12.38 12.70
N HIS A 102 -2.24 -11.43 13.30
CA HIS A 102 -3.18 -10.59 12.56
C HIS A 102 -2.47 -9.70 11.53
N ASP A 103 -1.36 -9.07 11.89
CA ASP A 103 -0.59 -8.20 11.00
C ASP A 103 -0.02 -8.99 9.81
N ALA A 104 0.51 -10.19 10.07
CA ALA A 104 1.03 -11.06 9.02
C ALA A 104 -0.07 -11.51 8.03
N ASN A 105 -1.26 -11.82 8.54
CA ASN A 105 -2.41 -12.25 7.73
C ASN A 105 -3.03 -11.13 6.87
N GLN A 106 -2.62 -9.86 7.06
CA GLN A 106 -3.03 -8.76 6.17
C GLN A 106 -2.29 -8.75 4.83
N ILE A 107 -1.18 -9.49 4.73
CA ILE A 107 -0.35 -9.55 3.52
C ILE A 107 -0.92 -10.59 2.56
N ILE A 108 -1.30 -10.14 1.37
CA ILE A 108 -1.85 -10.97 0.30
C ILE A 108 -0.80 -11.11 -0.78
N PHE A 109 -0.56 -12.32 -1.27
CA PHE A 109 0.32 -12.55 -2.42
C PHE A 109 -0.51 -12.74 -3.69
N ALA A 110 0.01 -12.25 -4.82
CA ALA A 110 -0.55 -12.49 -6.13
C ALA A 110 0.56 -12.70 -7.15
N ASP A 111 0.36 -13.58 -8.13
CA ASP A 111 1.33 -13.81 -9.22
C ASP A 111 0.86 -13.22 -10.55
N THR A 112 -0.38 -12.74 -10.62
CA THR A 112 -0.94 -12.11 -11.83
C THR A 112 -1.61 -10.78 -11.53
N ALA A 113 -1.69 -9.91 -12.54
CA ALA A 113 -2.40 -8.64 -12.43
C ALA A 113 -3.90 -8.84 -12.12
N ASP A 114 -4.53 -9.86 -12.70
CA ASP A 114 -5.95 -10.16 -12.47
C ASP A 114 -6.22 -10.65 -11.04
N GLU A 115 -5.34 -11.46 -10.48
CA GLU A 115 -5.40 -11.87 -9.08
C GLU A 115 -5.21 -10.68 -8.14
N ALA A 116 -4.18 -9.86 -8.38
CA ALA A 116 -3.95 -8.66 -7.59
C ALA A 116 -5.14 -7.69 -7.66
N PHE A 117 -5.71 -7.50 -8.85
CA PHE A 117 -6.88 -6.65 -9.06
C PHE A 117 -8.12 -7.16 -8.31
N ARG A 118 -8.40 -8.47 -8.37
CA ARG A 118 -9.51 -9.07 -7.61
C ARG A 118 -9.36 -8.85 -6.10
N HIS A 119 -8.18 -9.16 -5.55
CA HIS A 119 -7.92 -8.94 -4.12
C HIS A 119 -8.05 -7.48 -3.71
N LEU A 120 -7.57 -6.56 -4.56
CA LEU A 120 -7.68 -5.13 -4.33
C LEU A 120 -9.15 -4.68 -4.31
N VAL A 121 -9.95 -5.05 -5.31
CA VAL A 121 -11.37 -4.69 -5.41
C VAL A 121 -12.16 -5.25 -4.24
N ASP A 122 -11.97 -6.53 -3.91
CA ASP A 122 -12.66 -7.18 -2.78
C ASP A 122 -12.29 -6.52 -1.45
N GLY A 123 -11.01 -6.17 -1.28
CA GLY A 123 -10.50 -5.47 -0.10
C GLY A 123 -11.11 -4.09 0.06
N ILE A 124 -11.14 -3.30 -1.01
CA ILE A 124 -11.76 -1.97 -1.01
C ILE A 124 -13.28 -2.07 -0.74
N GLY A 125 -13.96 -3.03 -1.37
CA GLY A 125 -15.40 -3.23 -1.15
C GLY A 125 -15.74 -3.52 0.32
N ARG A 126 -14.94 -4.33 1.01
CA ARG A 126 -15.09 -4.56 2.46
C ARG A 126 -14.88 -3.30 3.29
N LEU A 127 -13.92 -2.45 2.91
CA LEU A 127 -13.67 -1.18 3.61
C LEU A 127 -14.85 -0.21 3.47
N GLU A 128 -15.37 -0.07 2.26
CA GLU A 128 -16.51 0.81 1.99
C GLU A 128 -17.75 0.35 2.75
N GLU A 129 -18.01 -0.96 2.81
CA GLU A 129 -19.14 -1.50 3.56
C GLU A 129 -18.98 -1.30 5.07
N ALA A 130 -17.78 -1.54 5.61
CA ALA A 130 -17.49 -1.27 7.02
C ALA A 130 -17.64 0.22 7.37
N GLU A 131 -17.27 1.14 6.47
CA GLU A 131 -17.49 2.57 6.66
C GLU A 131 -18.97 2.95 6.62
N LYS A 132 -19.76 2.39 5.71
CA LYS A 132 -21.21 2.61 5.66
C LYS A 132 -21.89 2.17 6.95
N LEU A 133 -21.57 0.97 7.44
CA LEU A 133 -22.11 0.44 8.70
C LEU A 133 -21.73 1.32 9.90
N LYS A 134 -20.47 1.77 9.98
CA LYS A 134 -20.03 2.70 11.04
C LYS A 134 -20.79 4.03 10.98
N ARG A 135 -21.05 4.56 9.78
CA ARG A 135 -21.82 5.79 9.59
C ARG A 135 -23.29 5.60 10.00
N ALA A 136 -23.91 4.48 9.61
CA ALA A 136 -25.29 4.16 10.00
C ALA A 136 -25.43 4.06 11.53
N ALA A 137 -24.53 3.30 12.18
CA ALA A 137 -24.51 3.17 13.63
C ALA A 137 -24.28 4.51 14.36
N ALA A 138 -23.45 5.40 13.82
CA ALA A 138 -23.22 6.73 14.38
C ALA A 138 -24.44 7.67 14.24
N LEU A 139 -25.35 7.39 13.30
CA LEU A 139 -26.56 8.16 13.05
C LEU A 139 -27.79 7.63 13.81
N GLY A 140 -27.63 6.56 14.61
CA GLY A 140 -28.71 6.01 15.45
C GLY A 140 -29.82 5.30 14.66
N GLN A 141 -29.51 4.79 13.46
CA GLN A 141 -30.37 3.87 12.70
C GLN A 141 -29.89 2.42 12.85
#